data_AF-A0A7V5BC24-F1
#
_entry.id   AF-A0A7V5BC24-F1
#
_cell.length_a   1.000
_cell.length_b   1.000
_cell.length_c   1.000
_cell.angle_alpha   90.00
_cell.angle_beta   90.00
_cell.angle_gamma   90.00
#
_symmetry.space_group_name_H-M   'P 1'
#
loop_
_entity.id
_entity.type
_entity.pdbx_description
1 polymer ?
#
loop_
_entity_poly.entity_id
_entity_poly.type
_entity_poly.pdbx_seq_one_letter_code
_entity_poly.pdbx_strand_id
1 'polypeptide(L)'
;MKQFLLLIFAILLGFSIQAQPYYASTTPENKTVILEEFTGVRCGSCPSGHQKIHDLLTEFPTQLIALAYSPENSGLTFPYSGDENLTRTYLNAFYTSSYLGERFMPGGVINRRVWDGSNRIQSRSAWESKATIIMGESSPVNVGLHSIYDAVNNQLIVDVEVYFTADMGGAKLFVHLLEDSIQVNKQAGSSVSPYTLFHVFRENLNTAQWGDPITGPTTQGSLYTTQYVFDLENAIGDIDVNQAHIVAFVNDDATGENLSGKMTDVNSPLANRPPASIDDAQISPNPVISDLYVRFTAKDEESEMTIFNLLGQPMYTTTIYGKGYQQLAFDKNSLNVKHGLYLLKITSGNQSYTGKVVFE
;
A
#
# COMPACT_ATOMS: atom_id res chain seq x y z
N MET A 1 -62.68 -15.39 -7.04
CA MET A 1 -61.42 -15.36 -7.81
C MET A 1 -60.83 -13.96 -7.71
N LYS A 2 -59.69 -13.87 -7.00
CA LYS A 2 -58.64 -12.84 -7.00
C LYS A 2 -59.03 -11.36 -7.20
N GLN A 3 -59.19 -10.66 -6.08
CA GLN A 3 -58.84 -9.25 -5.95
C GLN A 3 -57.31 -9.15 -5.84
N PHE A 4 -56.66 -8.34 -6.68
CA PHE A 4 -55.27 -7.93 -6.47
C PHE A 4 -55.21 -6.41 -6.47
N LEU A 5 -55.03 -5.86 -5.28
CA LEU A 5 -54.70 -4.47 -5.01
C LEU A 5 -53.30 -4.21 -5.56
N LEU A 6 -53.17 -3.29 -6.51
CA LEU A 6 -51.88 -2.73 -6.94
C LEU A 6 -51.49 -1.64 -5.92
N LEU A 7 -50.75 -2.05 -4.89
CA LEU A 7 -50.01 -1.12 -4.02
C LEU A 7 -48.64 -0.89 -4.66
N ILE A 8 -48.49 0.28 -5.28
CA ILE A 8 -47.20 0.81 -5.71
C ILE A 8 -46.44 1.18 -4.43
N PHE A 9 -45.57 0.29 -3.97
CA PHE A 9 -44.61 0.58 -2.92
C PHE A 9 -43.38 1.18 -3.62
N ALA A 10 -43.29 2.51 -3.62
CA ALA A 10 -42.08 3.23 -3.98
C ALA A 10 -41.02 2.95 -2.91
N ILE A 11 -40.20 1.91 -3.11
CA ILE A 11 -38.96 1.72 -2.37
C ILE A 11 -37.98 2.75 -2.90
N LEU A 12 -37.94 3.91 -2.23
CA LEU A 12 -36.78 4.78 -2.24
C LEU A 12 -35.61 3.97 -1.66
N LEU A 13 -34.85 3.33 -2.54
CA LEU A 13 -33.50 2.85 -2.24
C LEU A 13 -32.63 4.08 -1.96
N GLY A 14 -32.65 4.54 -0.71
CA GLY A 14 -31.56 5.30 -0.16
C GLY A 14 -30.36 4.37 -0.04
N PHE A 15 -29.64 4.17 -1.15
CA PHE A 15 -28.25 3.73 -1.06
C PHE A 15 -27.49 4.87 -0.38
N SER A 16 -27.31 4.75 0.95
CA SER A 16 -26.21 5.43 1.62
C SER A 16 -24.95 4.99 0.92
N ILE A 17 -24.32 5.93 0.22
CA ILE A 17 -22.98 5.77 -0.35
C ILE A 17 -22.09 5.43 0.84
N GLN A 18 -21.76 4.15 1.02
CA GLN A 18 -20.70 3.76 1.94
C GLN A 18 -19.44 4.44 1.43
N ALA A 19 -18.95 5.45 2.15
CA ALA A 19 -17.62 6.00 1.91
C ALA A 19 -16.64 4.84 2.00
N GLN A 20 -16.04 4.45 0.88
CA GLN A 20 -14.99 3.44 0.91
C GLN A 20 -13.87 3.93 1.84
N PRO A 21 -13.35 3.08 2.72
CA PRO A 21 -12.25 3.46 3.58
C PRO A 21 -11.02 3.77 2.73
N TYR A 22 -10.42 4.92 2.97
CA TYR A 22 -9.21 5.36 2.28
C TYR A 22 -8.04 4.37 2.53
N TYR A 23 -7.41 3.89 1.47
CA TYR A 23 -6.11 3.22 1.48
C TYR A 23 -4.99 4.12 2.02
N ALA A 24 -5.08 5.43 1.80
CA ALA A 24 -4.13 6.41 2.32
C ALA A 24 -4.45 6.80 3.77
N SER A 25 -3.42 6.83 4.63
CA SER A 25 -3.55 7.38 5.99
C SER A 25 -3.91 8.86 5.95
N THR A 26 -4.80 9.33 6.83
CA THR A 26 -5.15 10.75 6.95
C THR A 26 -4.38 11.46 8.06
N THR A 27 -3.54 10.74 8.81
CA THR A 27 -2.71 11.30 9.88
C THR A 27 -1.37 11.74 9.31
N PRO A 28 -0.85 12.94 9.62
CA PRO A 28 0.47 13.35 9.16
C PRO A 28 1.56 12.34 9.55
N GLU A 29 2.38 11.97 8.56
CA GLU A 29 3.49 11.03 8.68
C GLU A 29 4.78 11.67 8.16
N ASN A 30 5.92 11.02 8.42
CA ASN A 30 7.18 11.38 7.78
C ASN A 30 7.30 10.74 6.40
N LYS A 31 8.22 11.25 5.58
CA LYS A 31 8.43 10.73 4.23
C LYS A 31 8.88 9.27 4.25
N THR A 32 8.41 8.51 3.28
CA THR A 32 9.00 7.23 2.89
C THR A 32 10.17 7.47 1.94
N VAL A 33 11.27 6.78 2.18
CA VAL A 33 12.43 6.81 1.30
C VAL A 33 12.16 5.99 0.05
N ILE A 34 12.34 6.61 -1.11
CA ILE A 34 12.32 5.94 -2.41
C ILE A 34 13.76 5.93 -2.92
N LEU A 35 14.37 4.75 -2.94
CA LEU A 35 15.75 4.54 -3.39
C LEU A 35 15.74 3.86 -4.75
N GLU A 36 15.96 4.65 -5.80
CA GLU A 36 16.05 4.17 -7.18
C GLU A 36 17.52 3.87 -7.52
N GLU A 37 17.92 2.60 -7.48
CA GLU A 37 19.27 2.14 -7.81
C GLU A 37 19.42 1.89 -9.31
N PHE A 38 20.33 2.61 -9.97
CA PHE A 38 20.84 2.20 -11.26
C PHE A 38 21.86 1.08 -11.08
N THR A 39 21.53 -0.10 -11.62
CA THR A 39 22.32 -1.33 -11.51
C THR A 39 22.45 -2.01 -12.88
N GLY A 40 23.13 -3.16 -12.95
CA GLY A 40 23.21 -3.96 -14.16
C GLY A 40 23.99 -5.26 -13.99
N VAL A 41 23.63 -6.29 -14.75
CA VAL A 41 24.23 -7.63 -14.63
C VAL A 41 25.72 -7.69 -15.00
N ARG A 42 26.22 -6.69 -15.75
CA ARG A 42 27.66 -6.57 -16.11
C ARG A 42 28.43 -5.61 -15.23
N CYS A 43 27.78 -4.96 -14.27
CA CYS A 43 28.42 -4.08 -13.29
C CYS A 43 29.06 -4.89 -12.16
N GLY A 44 30.40 -4.96 -12.14
CA GLY A 44 31.15 -5.74 -11.16
C GLY A 44 31.00 -5.29 -9.70
N SER A 45 30.64 -4.03 -9.47
CA SER A 45 30.45 -3.47 -8.12
C SER A 45 29.00 -3.52 -7.64
N CYS A 46 28.05 -3.83 -8.53
CA CYS A 46 26.62 -3.80 -8.21
C CYS A 46 26.17 -4.83 -7.16
N PRO A 47 26.77 -6.03 -7.05
CA PRO A 47 26.44 -6.95 -5.94
C PRO A 47 26.61 -6.35 -4.54
N SER A 48 27.59 -5.47 -4.32
CA SER A 48 27.71 -4.78 -3.02
C SER A 48 26.76 -3.58 -2.88
N GLY A 49 26.17 -3.09 -3.97
CA GLY A 49 24.99 -2.20 -3.94
C GLY A 49 23.75 -2.95 -3.48
N HIS A 50 23.49 -4.11 -4.09
CA HIS A 50 22.37 -4.98 -3.72
C HIS A 50 22.43 -5.38 -2.23
N GLN A 51 23.62 -5.76 -1.73
CA GLN A 51 23.79 -6.05 -0.30
C GLN A 51 23.46 -4.83 0.58
N LYS A 52 23.90 -3.63 0.20
CA LYS A 52 23.61 -2.42 0.98
C LYS A 52 22.12 -2.11 1.00
N ILE A 53 21.41 -2.33 -0.10
CA ILE A 53 19.95 -2.19 -0.16
C ILE A 53 19.26 -3.21 0.74
N HIS A 54 19.70 -4.47 0.71
CA HIS A 54 19.19 -5.51 1.62
C HIS A 54 19.36 -5.12 3.10
N ASP A 55 20.53 -4.61 3.47
CA ASP A 55 20.80 -4.15 4.84
C ASP A 55 19.87 -2.99 5.23
N LEU A 56 19.67 -2.02 4.32
CA LEU A 56 18.79 -0.87 4.55
C LEU A 56 17.31 -1.25 4.65
N LEU A 57 16.84 -2.19 3.83
CA LEU A 57 15.47 -2.70 3.90
C LEU A 57 15.24 -3.52 5.19
N THR A 58 16.28 -4.19 5.69
CA THR A 58 16.23 -4.88 6.98
C THR A 58 16.15 -3.89 8.15
N GLU A 59 16.87 -2.79 8.05
CA GLU A 59 16.89 -1.73 9.08
C GLU A 59 15.61 -0.88 9.06
N PHE A 60 15.07 -0.57 7.88
CA PHE A 60 13.93 0.32 7.68
C PHE A 60 12.77 -0.32 6.89
N PRO A 61 12.21 -1.46 7.36
CA PRO A 61 11.32 -2.31 6.57
C PRO A 61 9.98 -1.66 6.19
N THR A 62 9.58 -0.58 6.86
CA THR A 62 8.29 0.10 6.61
C THR A 62 8.44 1.51 6.04
N GLN A 63 9.66 2.06 6.00
CA GLN A 63 9.92 3.46 5.63
C GLN A 63 10.92 3.61 4.48
N LEU A 64 11.39 2.51 3.89
CA LEU A 64 12.22 2.50 2.70
C LEU A 64 11.66 1.56 1.64
N ILE A 65 11.62 2.04 0.41
CA ILE A 65 11.28 1.26 -0.79
C ILE A 65 12.47 1.39 -1.74
N ALA A 66 12.95 0.25 -2.24
CA ALA A 66 14.04 0.21 -3.21
C ALA A 66 13.51 -0.24 -4.58
N LEU A 67 14.11 0.28 -5.65
CA LEU A 67 13.83 -0.10 -7.03
C LEU A 67 15.17 -0.31 -7.74
N ALA A 68 15.30 -1.41 -8.48
CA ALA A 68 16.48 -1.73 -9.27
C ALA A 68 16.23 -1.40 -10.76
N TYR A 69 16.94 -0.41 -11.26
CA TYR A 69 16.81 0.16 -12.60
C TYR A 69 17.93 -0.32 -13.52
N SER A 70 17.53 -1.00 -14.60
CA SER A 70 18.40 -1.45 -15.69
C SER A 70 18.08 -0.69 -17.00
N PRO A 71 18.59 0.53 -17.19
CA PRO A 71 18.36 1.29 -18.43
C PRO A 71 19.06 0.68 -19.64
N GLU A 72 18.44 0.77 -20.82
CA GLU A 72 19.01 0.27 -22.09
C GLU A 72 20.19 1.09 -22.62
N ASN A 73 20.29 2.36 -22.23
CA ASN A 73 21.34 3.25 -22.69
C ASN A 73 22.69 3.05 -21.96
N SER A 74 22.88 1.92 -21.27
CA SER A 74 24.11 1.55 -20.54
C SER A 74 24.62 0.18 -20.97
N GLY A 75 25.91 0.07 -21.31
CA GLY A 75 26.53 -1.23 -21.63
C GLY A 75 26.57 -2.22 -20.45
N LEU A 76 26.33 -1.74 -19.22
CA LEU A 76 26.42 -2.54 -18.00
C LEU A 76 25.15 -3.35 -17.69
N THR A 77 24.04 -3.08 -18.38
CA THR A 77 22.72 -3.65 -18.08
C THR A 77 22.35 -4.80 -19.00
N PHE A 78 22.94 -4.87 -20.19
CA PHE A 78 22.59 -5.89 -21.17
C PHE A 78 22.80 -7.32 -20.65
N PRO A 79 21.86 -8.25 -20.95
CA PRO A 79 21.91 -9.61 -20.45
C PRO A 79 23.15 -10.36 -20.95
N TYR A 80 23.54 -11.41 -20.22
CA TYR A 80 24.44 -12.41 -20.78
C TYR A 80 23.67 -13.34 -21.72
N SER A 81 24.42 -14.07 -22.55
CA SER A 81 23.81 -15.06 -23.44
C SER A 81 23.03 -16.09 -22.63
N GLY A 82 21.74 -16.24 -22.93
CA GLY A 82 20.85 -17.19 -22.25
C GLY A 82 20.09 -16.60 -21.05
N ASP A 83 20.35 -15.34 -20.67
CA ASP A 83 19.55 -14.62 -19.67
C ASP A 83 18.42 -13.83 -20.34
N GLU A 84 17.32 -13.67 -19.63
CA GLU A 84 16.23 -12.76 -20.02
C GLU A 84 16.73 -11.31 -20.08
N ASN A 85 16.18 -10.54 -21.02
CA ASN A 85 16.47 -9.11 -21.10
C ASN A 85 15.61 -8.29 -20.12
N LEU A 86 16.20 -7.90 -19.00
CA LEU A 86 15.56 -7.08 -17.97
C LEU A 86 15.74 -5.57 -18.18
N THR A 87 16.28 -5.14 -19.32
CA THR A 87 16.46 -3.71 -19.58
C THR A 87 15.15 -3.03 -19.92
N ARG A 88 15.05 -1.72 -19.65
CA ARG A 88 13.87 -0.91 -20.03
C ARG A 88 14.24 0.44 -20.63
N THR A 89 13.64 0.75 -21.78
CA THR A 89 13.79 2.06 -22.46
C THR A 89 13.25 3.22 -21.63
N TYR A 90 12.17 3.04 -20.86
CA TYR A 90 11.58 4.05 -19.97
C TYR A 90 12.63 4.67 -19.03
N LEU A 91 13.58 3.86 -18.56
CA LEU A 91 14.63 4.27 -17.63
C LEU A 91 15.73 5.11 -18.28
N ASN A 92 15.81 5.14 -19.62
CA ASN A 92 16.84 5.91 -20.34
C ASN A 92 16.74 7.41 -20.06
N ALA A 93 15.52 7.93 -19.89
CA ALA A 93 15.28 9.34 -19.59
C ALA A 93 15.86 9.73 -18.21
N PHE A 94 15.82 8.81 -17.25
CA PHE A 94 16.38 9.00 -15.91
C PHE A 94 17.88 8.74 -15.86
N TYR A 95 18.44 7.90 -16.75
CA TYR A 95 19.88 7.61 -16.79
C TYR A 95 20.65 8.50 -17.77
N THR A 96 20.56 9.83 -17.58
CA THR A 96 21.30 10.84 -18.35
C THR A 96 22.14 11.73 -17.43
N SER A 97 23.29 12.23 -17.90
CA SER A 97 24.11 13.14 -17.08
C SER A 97 23.40 14.47 -16.81
N SER A 98 22.53 14.93 -17.70
CA SER A 98 21.70 16.13 -17.47
C SER A 98 20.69 15.95 -16.34
N TYR A 99 20.16 14.73 -16.16
CA TYR A 99 19.22 14.44 -15.09
C TYR A 99 19.94 14.11 -13.78
N LEU A 100 20.98 13.27 -13.83
CA LEU A 100 21.66 12.73 -12.65
C LEU A 100 22.80 13.61 -12.13
N GLY A 101 23.36 14.47 -12.99
CA GLY A 101 24.65 15.13 -12.80
C GLY A 101 25.81 14.30 -13.36
N GLU A 102 25.88 13.02 -13.00
CA GLU A 102 26.85 12.05 -13.50
C GLU A 102 26.19 10.67 -13.70
N ARG A 103 26.78 9.82 -14.54
CA ARG A 103 26.31 8.43 -14.74
C ARG A 103 27.36 7.45 -14.23
N PHE A 104 26.99 6.69 -13.21
CA PHE A 104 27.77 5.55 -12.72
C PHE A 104 26.84 4.45 -12.20
N MET A 105 27.38 3.25 -11.98
CA MET A 105 26.69 2.09 -11.41
C MET A 105 27.65 1.32 -10.47
N PRO A 106 27.18 0.79 -9.33
CA PRO A 106 25.86 1.06 -8.76
C PRO A 106 25.77 2.53 -8.31
N GLY A 107 24.62 3.15 -8.54
CA GLY A 107 24.37 4.53 -8.11
C GLY A 107 22.90 4.72 -7.76
N GLY A 108 22.65 5.33 -6.61
CA GLY A 108 21.31 5.43 -6.04
C GLY A 108 20.80 6.85 -6.10
N VAL A 109 19.54 7.01 -6.48
CA VAL A 109 18.81 8.29 -6.42
C VAL A 109 17.84 8.20 -5.25
N ILE A 110 18.10 9.00 -4.20
CA ILE A 110 17.30 9.01 -2.97
C ILE A 110 16.26 10.12 -3.08
N ASN A 111 15.00 9.72 -3.18
CA ASN A 111 13.82 10.56 -3.35
C ASN A 111 13.94 11.54 -4.54
N ARG A 112 14.75 11.25 -5.56
CA ARG A 112 15.05 12.17 -6.68
C ARG A 112 15.53 13.56 -6.26
N ARG A 113 15.88 13.73 -4.98
CA ARG A 113 16.39 14.98 -4.44
C ARG A 113 17.71 15.31 -5.11
N VAL A 114 17.85 16.56 -5.49
CA VAL A 114 19.14 17.12 -5.88
C VAL A 114 19.94 17.38 -4.60
N TRP A 115 21.05 16.67 -4.46
CA TRP A 115 21.93 16.81 -3.31
C TRP A 115 23.15 17.69 -3.68
N ASP A 116 24.35 17.21 -3.38
CA ASP A 116 25.62 17.89 -3.49
C ASP A 116 25.84 18.48 -4.89
N GLY A 117 25.99 19.81 -4.98
CA GLY A 117 26.48 20.48 -6.20
C GLY A 117 25.64 20.31 -7.46
N SER A 118 24.36 19.92 -7.32
CA SER A 118 23.39 19.61 -8.39
C SER A 118 23.23 18.12 -8.77
N ASN A 119 23.89 17.19 -8.07
CA ASN A 119 23.80 15.76 -8.39
C ASN A 119 22.61 15.07 -7.70
N ARG A 120 21.82 14.31 -8.47
CA ARG A 120 20.77 13.43 -7.91
C ARG A 120 21.31 12.08 -7.51
N ILE A 121 22.22 11.53 -8.30
CA ILE A 121 22.79 10.20 -8.05
C ILE A 121 23.84 10.26 -6.95
N GLN A 122 23.87 9.23 -6.11
CA GLN A 122 24.70 9.15 -4.92
C GLN A 122 25.44 7.83 -4.88
N SER A 123 26.67 7.87 -4.38
CA SER A 123 27.45 6.66 -4.12
C SER A 123 26.87 5.90 -2.92
N ARG A 124 27.10 4.59 -2.90
CA ARG A 124 26.59 3.66 -1.87
C ARG A 124 26.88 4.10 -0.43
N SER A 125 28.04 4.72 -0.20
CA SER A 125 28.45 5.20 1.12
C SER A 125 27.55 6.31 1.67
N ALA A 126 26.76 6.97 0.83
CA ALA A 126 25.88 8.07 1.23
C ALA A 126 24.40 7.67 1.32
N TRP A 127 24.03 6.45 0.91
CA TRP A 127 22.62 6.05 0.83
C TRP A 127 21.94 6.05 2.19
N GLU A 128 22.57 5.45 3.21
CA GLU A 128 22.03 5.37 4.56
C GLU A 128 21.85 6.76 5.18
N SER A 129 22.89 7.58 5.19
CA SER A 129 22.82 8.92 5.80
C SER A 129 21.77 9.81 5.12
N LYS A 130 21.64 9.75 3.79
CA LYS A 130 20.63 10.50 3.04
C LYS A 130 19.23 9.94 3.25
N ALA A 131 19.07 8.62 3.34
CA ALA A 131 17.80 7.98 3.66
C ALA A 131 17.31 8.42 5.05
N THR A 132 18.17 8.40 6.06
CA THR A 132 17.83 8.86 7.43
C THR A 132 17.42 10.32 7.48
N ILE A 133 18.04 11.19 6.68
CA ILE A 133 17.60 12.60 6.55
C ILE A 133 16.16 12.66 6.03
N ILE A 134 15.85 11.97 4.93
CA ILE A 134 14.51 11.95 4.34
C ILE A 134 13.47 11.40 5.33
N MET A 135 13.77 10.30 6.03
CA MET A 135 12.86 9.69 7.00
C MET A 135 12.53 10.60 8.20
N GLY A 136 13.40 11.58 8.48
CA GLY A 136 13.19 12.58 9.53
C GLY A 136 12.30 13.75 9.11
N GLU A 137 11.98 13.89 7.83
CA GLU A 137 11.19 14.99 7.30
C GLU A 137 9.70 14.66 7.28
N SER A 138 8.86 15.64 7.61
CA SER A 138 7.42 15.53 7.46
C SER A 138 7.04 15.37 5.99
N SER A 139 6.14 14.43 5.72
CA SER A 139 5.56 14.26 4.39
C SER A 139 4.36 15.18 4.23
N PRO A 140 4.24 15.90 3.11
CA PRO A 140 3.03 16.65 2.78
C PRO A 140 1.93 15.77 2.15
N VAL A 141 2.23 14.47 1.93
CA VAL A 141 1.30 13.48 1.36
C VAL A 141 1.44 12.11 1.98
N ASN A 142 0.34 11.38 2.11
CA ASN A 142 0.33 9.96 2.41
C ASN A 142 -0.22 9.21 1.21
N VAL A 143 0.43 8.11 0.84
CA VAL A 143 0.06 7.31 -0.34
C VAL A 143 -0.53 5.97 0.10
N GLY A 144 -1.69 5.65 -0.45
CA GLY A 144 -2.39 4.38 -0.29
C GLY A 144 -2.39 3.59 -1.59
N LEU A 145 -2.32 2.26 -1.47
CA LEU A 145 -2.34 1.35 -2.61
C LEU A 145 -3.15 0.09 -2.33
N HIS A 146 -3.86 -0.35 -3.35
CA HIS A 146 -4.44 -1.67 -3.45
C HIS A 146 -4.24 -2.21 -4.87
N SER A 147 -3.93 -3.50 -5.01
CA SER A 147 -3.66 -4.12 -6.30
C SER A 147 -4.29 -5.50 -6.36
N ILE A 148 -5.00 -5.78 -7.46
CA ILE A 148 -5.61 -7.08 -7.77
C ILE A 148 -5.10 -7.54 -9.13
N TYR A 149 -4.76 -8.82 -9.23
CA TYR A 149 -4.55 -9.49 -10.50
C TYR A 149 -5.84 -10.19 -10.95
N ASP A 150 -6.40 -9.73 -12.06
CA ASP A 150 -7.48 -10.39 -12.77
C ASP A 150 -6.90 -11.46 -13.70
N ALA A 151 -6.87 -12.70 -13.22
CA ALA A 151 -6.38 -13.84 -13.98
C ALA A 151 -7.24 -14.20 -15.20
N VAL A 152 -8.48 -13.71 -15.30
CA VAL A 152 -9.36 -13.96 -16.46
C VAL A 152 -8.95 -13.08 -17.63
N ASN A 153 -8.66 -11.80 -17.36
CA ASN A 153 -8.29 -10.82 -18.37
C ASN A 153 -6.77 -10.58 -18.47
N ASN A 154 -5.97 -11.26 -17.64
CA ASN A 154 -4.51 -11.08 -17.53
C ASN A 154 -4.11 -9.61 -17.22
N GLN A 155 -4.83 -8.99 -16.28
CA GLN A 155 -4.70 -7.56 -15.97
C GLN A 155 -4.36 -7.30 -14.51
N LEU A 156 -3.51 -6.32 -14.26
CA LEU A 156 -3.34 -5.70 -12.95
C LEU A 156 -4.29 -4.51 -12.82
N ILE A 157 -5.11 -4.53 -11.78
CA ILE A 157 -6.00 -3.42 -11.41
C ILE A 157 -5.42 -2.80 -10.14
N VAL A 158 -4.99 -1.55 -10.23
CA VAL A 158 -4.28 -0.84 -9.17
C VAL A 158 -5.04 0.41 -8.78
N ASP A 159 -5.55 0.42 -7.57
CA ASP A 159 -6.17 1.60 -6.96
C ASP A 159 -5.12 2.37 -6.16
N VAL A 160 -5.03 3.67 -6.42
CA VAL A 160 -4.08 4.56 -5.75
C VAL A 160 -4.83 5.71 -5.09
N GLU A 161 -4.42 6.01 -3.87
CA GLU A 161 -4.89 7.16 -3.13
C GLU A 161 -3.74 8.05 -2.67
N VAL A 162 -3.98 9.36 -2.71
CA VAL A 162 -3.04 10.37 -2.21
C VAL A 162 -3.80 11.31 -1.31
N TYR A 163 -3.53 11.25 -0.01
CA TYR A 163 -4.07 12.19 0.97
C TYR A 163 -3.05 13.29 1.25
N PHE A 164 -3.45 14.55 1.10
CA PHE A 164 -2.59 15.70 1.33
C PHE A 164 -2.64 16.11 2.80
N THR A 165 -1.51 16.02 3.49
CA THR A 165 -1.36 16.40 4.91
C THR A 165 -0.89 17.85 5.06
N ALA A 166 -0.49 18.50 3.97
CA ALA A 166 -0.12 19.91 3.87
C ALA A 166 -0.49 20.49 2.49
N ASP A 167 -0.51 21.82 2.38
CA ASP A 167 -0.72 22.52 1.09
C ASP A 167 0.50 22.41 0.18
N MET A 168 0.26 22.18 -1.11
CA MET A 168 1.32 22.09 -2.13
C MET A 168 0.91 22.76 -3.44
N GLY A 169 1.89 23.21 -4.23
CA GLY A 169 1.63 23.87 -5.51
C GLY A 169 1.19 22.92 -6.64
N GLY A 170 1.78 21.72 -6.72
CA GLY A 170 1.48 20.73 -7.75
C GLY A 170 2.20 19.41 -7.50
N ALA A 171 1.63 18.32 -7.98
CA ALA A 171 2.14 16.98 -7.73
C ALA A 171 1.93 16.05 -8.92
N LYS A 172 2.85 15.10 -9.10
CA LYS A 172 2.75 14.02 -10.09
C LYS A 172 2.81 12.67 -9.42
N LEU A 173 2.02 11.73 -9.90
CA LEU A 173 1.97 10.36 -9.40
C LEU A 173 2.79 9.46 -10.33
N PHE A 174 3.69 8.68 -9.74
CA PHE A 174 4.38 7.58 -10.41
C PHE A 174 3.82 6.26 -9.90
N VAL A 175 3.57 5.30 -10.80
CA VAL A 175 3.11 3.94 -10.47
C VAL A 175 3.91 2.94 -11.31
N HIS A 176 4.61 2.03 -10.64
CA HIS A 176 5.54 1.10 -11.27
C HIS A 176 5.28 -0.33 -10.80
N LEU A 177 5.49 -1.27 -11.72
CA LEU A 177 5.53 -2.71 -11.47
C LEU A 177 6.98 -3.13 -11.23
N LEU A 178 7.21 -3.79 -10.11
CA LEU A 178 8.48 -4.40 -9.74
C LEU A 178 8.32 -5.92 -9.66
N GLU A 179 9.44 -6.64 -9.73
CA GLU A 179 9.47 -8.07 -9.48
C GLU A 179 10.72 -8.49 -8.73
N ASP A 180 10.51 -9.38 -7.77
CA ASP A 180 11.51 -9.98 -6.92
C ASP A 180 11.90 -11.38 -7.43
N SER A 181 12.98 -11.93 -6.88
CA SER A 181 13.40 -13.32 -7.08
C SER A 181 13.76 -13.74 -8.52
N ILE A 182 14.00 -12.80 -9.44
CA ILE A 182 14.38 -13.11 -10.82
C ILE A 182 15.78 -13.74 -10.88
N GLN A 183 15.90 -14.89 -11.54
CA GLN A 183 17.17 -15.61 -11.68
C GLN A 183 17.90 -15.21 -12.96
N VAL A 184 19.17 -14.84 -12.83
CA VAL A 184 20.09 -14.68 -13.97
C VAL A 184 21.26 -15.64 -13.85
N ASN A 185 21.72 -16.20 -14.96
CA ASN A 185 22.83 -17.16 -14.96
C ASN A 185 24.14 -16.50 -14.50
N LYS A 186 24.31 -15.20 -14.76
CA LYS A 186 25.55 -14.50 -14.43
C LYS A 186 25.34 -13.06 -13.99
N GLN A 187 25.96 -12.72 -12.86
CA GLN A 187 26.17 -11.36 -12.37
C GLN A 187 27.68 -11.08 -12.27
N ALA A 188 28.16 -10.03 -12.94
CA ALA A 188 29.55 -9.59 -12.79
C ALA A 188 29.82 -9.20 -11.34
N GLY A 189 30.99 -9.60 -10.82
CA GLY A 189 31.38 -9.33 -9.44
C GLY A 189 30.78 -10.28 -8.40
N SER A 190 30.04 -11.30 -8.82
CA SER A 190 29.53 -12.36 -7.96
C SER A 190 30.09 -13.73 -8.38
N SER A 191 30.34 -14.60 -7.41
CA SER A 191 30.64 -16.03 -7.63
C SER A 191 29.39 -16.91 -7.59
N VAL A 192 28.23 -16.36 -7.25
CA VAL A 192 26.95 -17.06 -7.13
C VAL A 192 26.29 -17.18 -8.51
N SER A 193 25.83 -18.37 -8.86
CA SER A 193 25.12 -18.68 -10.11
C SER A 193 24.14 -19.85 -9.89
N PRO A 194 22.84 -19.70 -10.20
CA PRO A 194 22.21 -18.46 -10.67
C PRO A 194 22.24 -17.37 -9.59
N TYR A 195 22.25 -16.11 -10.00
CA TYR A 195 22.19 -14.94 -9.13
C TYR A 195 20.75 -14.42 -9.09
N THR A 196 20.23 -14.21 -7.87
CA THR A 196 18.87 -13.69 -7.67
C THR A 196 18.88 -12.17 -7.65
N LEU A 197 18.04 -11.56 -8.48
CA LEU A 197 17.75 -10.13 -8.51
C LEU A 197 16.45 -9.85 -7.74
N PHE A 198 16.41 -8.69 -7.08
CA PHE A 198 15.25 -8.22 -6.32
C PHE A 198 14.90 -6.79 -6.73
N HIS A 199 13.64 -6.42 -6.50
CA HIS A 199 13.07 -5.10 -6.73
C HIS A 199 13.26 -4.60 -8.16
N VAL A 200 13.31 -5.52 -9.12
CA VAL A 200 13.61 -5.23 -10.53
C VAL A 200 12.46 -4.44 -11.10
N PHE A 201 12.72 -3.23 -11.58
CA PHE A 201 11.72 -2.47 -12.32
C PHE A 201 11.33 -3.23 -13.59
N ARG A 202 10.06 -3.59 -13.69
CA ARG A 202 9.49 -4.24 -14.86
C ARG A 202 8.79 -3.22 -15.72
N GLU A 203 7.77 -2.52 -15.24
CA GLU A 203 6.97 -1.65 -16.11
C GLU A 203 6.54 -0.34 -15.43
N ASN A 204 6.36 0.69 -16.26
CA ASN A 204 5.72 1.93 -15.86
C ASN A 204 4.23 1.85 -16.21
N LEU A 205 3.36 2.05 -15.22
CA LEU A 205 1.90 2.02 -15.42
C LEU A 205 1.33 3.40 -15.79
N ASN A 206 2.12 4.47 -15.65
CA ASN A 206 1.70 5.82 -15.99
C ASN A 206 1.54 6.01 -17.50
N THR A 207 0.74 7.01 -17.88
CA THR A 207 0.60 7.41 -19.29
C THR A 207 1.77 8.28 -19.78
N ALA A 208 2.48 8.95 -18.86
CA ALA A 208 3.56 9.88 -19.18
C ALA A 208 4.94 9.44 -18.64
N GLN A 209 6.00 9.84 -19.35
CA GLN A 209 7.41 9.59 -18.98
C GLN A 209 7.81 10.17 -17.60
N TRP A 210 7.13 11.24 -17.18
CA TRP A 210 7.47 12.01 -15.98
C TRP A 210 6.36 11.98 -14.93
N GLY A 211 5.60 10.88 -14.88
CA GLY A 211 4.48 10.69 -13.97
C GLY A 211 3.22 11.40 -14.47
N ASP A 212 2.07 10.91 -14.00
CA ASP A 212 0.78 11.49 -14.36
C ASP A 212 0.44 12.64 -13.40
N PRO A 213 -0.11 13.76 -13.89
CA PRO A 213 -0.46 14.89 -13.03
C PRO A 213 -1.60 14.51 -12.07
N ILE A 214 -1.48 14.91 -10.80
CA ILE A 214 -2.61 14.81 -9.86
C ILE A 214 -3.59 15.95 -10.20
N THR A 215 -4.72 15.58 -10.80
CA THR A 215 -5.76 16.52 -11.21
C THR A 215 -6.76 16.74 -10.07
N GLY A 216 -6.67 17.87 -9.38
CA GLY A 216 -7.56 18.18 -8.27
C GLY A 216 -6.91 19.14 -7.27
N PRO A 217 -7.56 19.42 -6.13
CA PRO A 217 -6.93 20.18 -5.06
C PRO A 217 -5.73 19.42 -4.48
N THR A 218 -4.63 20.13 -4.29
CA THR A 218 -3.40 19.67 -3.60
C THR A 218 -3.23 20.38 -2.24
N THR A 219 -4.36 20.73 -1.62
CA THR A 219 -4.42 21.43 -0.33
C THR A 219 -4.58 20.44 0.82
N GLN A 220 -4.17 20.82 2.03
CA GLN A 220 -4.31 19.99 3.22
C GLN A 220 -5.75 19.48 3.39
N GLY A 221 -5.90 18.20 3.69
CA GLY A 221 -7.18 17.51 3.87
C GLY A 221 -7.83 17.03 2.59
N SER A 222 -7.28 17.37 1.42
CA SER A 222 -7.77 16.83 0.14
C SER A 222 -7.32 15.39 -0.05
N LEU A 223 -8.15 14.63 -0.77
CA LEU A 223 -7.85 13.29 -1.22
C LEU A 223 -7.98 13.22 -2.74
N TYR A 224 -6.97 12.66 -3.38
CA TYR A 224 -7.00 12.27 -4.77
C TYR A 224 -7.05 10.74 -4.88
N THR A 225 -7.92 10.23 -5.74
CA THR A 225 -8.07 8.80 -6.02
C THR A 225 -7.99 8.55 -7.53
N THR A 226 -7.35 7.45 -7.92
CA THR A 226 -7.27 7.05 -9.32
C THR A 226 -7.06 5.54 -9.43
N GLN A 227 -7.38 4.97 -10.59
CA GLN A 227 -7.18 3.57 -10.90
C GLN A 227 -6.35 3.42 -12.18
N TYR A 228 -5.38 2.52 -12.13
CA TYR A 228 -4.61 2.06 -13.27
C TYR A 228 -5.01 0.63 -13.60
N VAL A 229 -5.29 0.37 -14.87
CA VAL A 229 -5.48 -0.99 -15.39
C VAL A 229 -4.34 -1.26 -16.35
N PHE A 230 -3.50 -2.23 -16.02
CA PHE A 230 -2.35 -2.61 -16.81
C PHE A 230 -2.51 -4.03 -17.32
N ASP A 231 -2.51 -4.18 -18.64
CA ASP A 231 -2.54 -5.47 -19.30
C ASP A 231 -1.12 -6.07 -19.31
N LEU A 232 -0.96 -7.22 -18.64
CA LEU A 232 0.34 -7.89 -18.52
C LEU A 232 0.87 -8.39 -19.87
N GLU A 233 0.02 -8.52 -20.90
CA GLU A 233 0.49 -8.80 -22.26
C GLU A 233 1.37 -7.68 -22.83
N ASN A 234 1.27 -6.46 -22.28
CA ASN A 234 2.13 -5.33 -22.67
C ASN A 234 3.47 -5.32 -21.93
N ALA A 235 3.67 -6.17 -20.92
CA ALA A 235 4.95 -6.27 -20.23
C ALA A 235 6.01 -6.90 -21.14
N ILE A 236 7.26 -6.43 -21.03
CA ILE A 236 8.37 -7.07 -21.72
C ILE A 236 8.83 -8.28 -20.90
N GLY A 237 8.63 -9.48 -21.45
CA GLY A 237 8.96 -10.75 -20.78
C GLY A 237 7.89 -11.18 -19.79
N ASP A 238 7.99 -12.43 -19.31
CA ASP A 238 7.01 -12.99 -18.39
C ASP A 238 7.17 -12.37 -17.00
N ILE A 239 6.05 -12.15 -16.31
CA ILE A 239 5.99 -11.62 -14.94
C ILE A 239 5.49 -12.72 -14.01
N ASP A 240 6.26 -13.12 -13.01
CA ASP A 240 5.71 -13.94 -11.92
C ASP A 240 4.92 -13.03 -10.97
N VAL A 241 3.60 -13.05 -11.15
CA VAL A 241 2.66 -12.25 -10.35
C VAL A 241 2.81 -12.50 -8.84
N ASN A 242 3.27 -13.68 -8.41
CA ASN A 242 3.47 -13.97 -6.98
C ASN A 242 4.76 -13.36 -6.40
N GLN A 243 5.66 -12.89 -7.26
CA GLN A 243 6.87 -12.16 -6.90
C GLN A 243 6.77 -10.69 -7.35
N ALA A 244 5.61 -10.25 -7.82
CA ALA A 244 5.41 -8.91 -8.34
C ALA A 244 4.87 -7.96 -7.27
N HIS A 245 5.32 -6.71 -7.34
CA HIS A 245 4.94 -5.65 -6.42
C HIS A 245 4.54 -4.40 -7.21
N ILE A 246 3.57 -3.65 -6.68
CA ILE A 246 3.24 -2.32 -7.14
C ILE A 246 3.84 -1.30 -6.18
N VAL A 247 4.55 -0.34 -6.73
CA VAL A 247 5.00 0.85 -6.01
C VAL A 247 4.35 2.08 -6.61
N ALA A 248 3.89 2.98 -5.75
CA ALA A 248 3.45 4.31 -6.14
C ALA A 248 4.06 5.37 -5.23
N PHE A 249 4.49 6.47 -5.84
CA PHE A 249 5.05 7.59 -5.11
C PHE A 249 4.69 8.91 -5.78
N VAL A 250 4.57 9.94 -4.95
CA VAL A 250 4.21 11.28 -5.37
C VAL A 250 5.45 12.13 -5.48
N ASN A 251 5.56 12.87 -6.56
CA ASN A 251 6.64 13.77 -6.89
C ASN A 251 6.16 15.22 -6.82
N ASP A 252 6.96 16.11 -6.24
CA ASP A 252 6.74 17.55 -6.27
C ASP A 252 7.03 18.10 -7.66
N ASP A 253 6.05 18.75 -8.29
CA ASP A 253 6.15 19.16 -9.69
C ASP A 253 7.22 20.23 -9.93
N ALA A 254 7.49 21.09 -8.94
CA ALA A 254 8.43 22.20 -9.07
C ALA A 254 9.89 21.74 -8.93
N THR A 255 10.16 20.83 -8.00
CA THR A 255 11.51 20.40 -7.64
C THR A 255 11.91 19.07 -8.28
N GLY A 256 10.93 18.24 -8.62
CA GLY A 256 11.16 16.87 -9.08
C GLY A 256 11.54 15.91 -7.96
N GLU A 257 11.38 16.28 -6.68
CA GLU A 257 11.63 15.41 -5.53
C GLU A 257 10.45 14.47 -5.24
N ASN A 258 10.71 13.20 -4.98
CA ASN A 258 9.72 12.26 -4.46
C ASN A 258 9.41 12.60 -2.99
N LEU A 259 8.15 12.90 -2.72
CA LEU A 259 7.65 13.32 -1.42
C LEU A 259 7.43 12.13 -0.49
N SER A 260 6.61 11.17 -0.90
CA SER A 260 6.40 9.91 -0.18
C SER A 260 5.77 8.88 -1.11
N GLY A 261 5.69 7.63 -0.67
CA GLY A 261 5.18 6.53 -1.48
C GLY A 261 4.82 5.31 -0.66
N LYS A 262 4.23 4.34 -1.35
CA LYS A 262 3.81 3.06 -0.81
C LYS A 262 4.20 1.96 -1.78
N MET A 263 4.48 0.78 -1.25
CA MET A 263 4.61 -0.44 -2.03
C MET A 263 3.65 -1.49 -1.46
N THR A 264 3.14 -2.35 -2.32
CA THR A 264 2.30 -3.49 -1.95
C THR A 264 2.49 -4.63 -2.94
N ASP A 265 2.29 -5.87 -2.50
CA ASP A 265 2.32 -7.03 -3.38
C ASP A 265 1.14 -7.00 -4.35
N VAL A 266 1.28 -7.63 -5.51
CA VAL A 266 0.11 -7.90 -6.35
C VAL A 266 -0.82 -8.89 -5.63
N ASN A 267 -2.14 -8.70 -5.77
CA ASN A 267 -3.16 -9.34 -4.93
C ASN A 267 -2.99 -8.98 -3.45
N SER A 268 -2.67 -7.71 -3.19
CA SER A 268 -2.63 -7.24 -1.82
C SER A 268 -3.99 -7.49 -1.18
N PRO A 269 -4.05 -8.08 0.02
CA PRO A 269 -5.32 -8.19 0.71
C PRO A 269 -5.90 -6.78 0.80
N LEU A 270 -7.20 -6.62 0.50
CA LEU A 270 -7.93 -5.40 0.85
C LEU A 270 -7.49 -5.05 2.26
N ALA A 271 -6.88 -3.88 2.44
CA ALA A 271 -6.23 -3.52 3.69
C ALA A 271 -7.18 -3.87 4.84
N ASN A 272 -6.90 -4.96 5.53
CA ASN A 272 -7.69 -5.43 6.66
C ASN A 272 -7.37 -4.47 7.80
N ARG A 273 -7.94 -3.27 7.76
CA ARG A 273 -7.93 -2.40 8.92
C ARG A 273 -9.04 -2.87 9.85
N PRO A 274 -8.78 -3.06 11.16
CA PRO A 274 -9.87 -3.07 12.12
C PRO A 274 -10.68 -1.78 11.88
N PRO A 275 -12.02 -1.87 11.76
CA PRO A 275 -12.86 -0.69 11.65
C PRO A 275 -12.50 0.29 12.77
N ALA A 276 -12.56 1.60 12.51
CA ALA A 276 -12.14 2.63 13.46
C ALA A 276 -12.69 2.35 14.88
N SER A 277 -11.88 2.46 15.93
CA SER A 277 -12.28 1.96 17.25
C SER A 277 -13.55 2.66 17.78
N ILE A 278 -14.49 1.91 18.37
CA ILE A 278 -15.56 2.46 19.21
C ILE A 278 -14.99 2.61 20.62
N ASP A 279 -14.35 3.74 20.90
CA ASP A 279 -13.53 3.96 22.10
C ASP A 279 -14.31 4.00 23.42
N ASP A 280 -15.63 4.25 23.36
CA ASP A 280 -16.50 4.32 24.52
C ASP A 280 -17.22 3.00 24.83
N ALA A 281 -16.93 1.94 24.08
CA ALA A 281 -17.56 0.64 24.27
C ALA A 281 -17.17 0.00 25.62
N GLN A 282 -18.17 -0.42 26.38
CA GLN A 282 -18.03 -1.08 27.68
C GLN A 282 -18.85 -2.36 27.73
N ILE A 283 -18.20 -3.46 28.13
CA ILE A 283 -18.81 -4.76 28.41
C ILE A 283 -18.76 -4.98 29.92
N SER A 284 -19.91 -5.27 30.54
CA SER A 284 -19.99 -5.55 31.98
C SER A 284 -21.20 -6.42 32.33
N PRO A 285 -21.21 -7.13 33.47
CA PRO A 285 -20.02 -7.51 34.23
C PRO A 285 -19.15 -8.48 33.41
N ASN A 286 -17.89 -8.63 33.81
CA ASN A 286 -16.99 -9.62 33.23
C ASN A 286 -16.18 -10.23 34.38
N PRO A 287 -16.51 -11.45 34.88
CA PRO A 287 -17.37 -12.46 34.24
C PRO A 287 -18.88 -12.15 34.22
N VAL A 288 -19.59 -12.70 33.21
CA VAL A 288 -21.04 -12.63 33.04
C VAL A 288 -21.70 -13.84 33.70
N ILE A 289 -22.56 -13.60 34.70
CA ILE A 289 -23.29 -14.65 35.44
C ILE A 289 -24.75 -14.76 34.96
N SER A 290 -25.46 -13.63 34.86
CA SER A 290 -26.86 -13.59 34.39
C SER A 290 -27.00 -12.83 33.08
N ASP A 291 -26.74 -11.53 33.11
CA ASP A 291 -26.96 -10.63 31.98
C ASP A 291 -25.63 -10.00 31.58
N LEU A 292 -25.40 -9.93 30.27
CA LEU A 292 -24.34 -9.15 29.67
C LEU A 292 -24.87 -7.76 29.32
N TYR A 293 -24.27 -6.72 29.88
CA TYR A 293 -24.51 -5.32 29.53
C TYR A 293 -23.46 -4.83 28.53
N VAL A 294 -23.94 -4.22 27.45
CA VAL A 294 -23.11 -3.61 26.41
C VAL A 294 -23.53 -2.15 26.25
N ARG A 295 -22.56 -1.24 26.38
CA ARG A 295 -22.75 0.21 26.23
C ARG A 295 -21.77 0.74 25.20
N PHE A 296 -22.22 1.59 24.29
CA PHE A 296 -21.38 2.24 23.27
C PHE A 296 -22.14 3.36 22.57
N THR A 297 -21.45 4.23 21.83
CA THR A 297 -22.11 5.22 20.97
C THR A 297 -22.17 4.71 19.52
N ALA A 298 -23.36 4.32 19.07
CA ALA A 298 -23.63 3.95 17.68
C ALA A 298 -23.45 5.15 16.74
N LYS A 299 -22.70 4.96 15.66
CA LYS A 299 -22.44 5.97 14.62
C LYS A 299 -23.43 5.90 13.47
N ASP A 300 -24.12 4.78 13.33
CA ASP A 300 -25.10 4.53 12.28
C ASP A 300 -26.44 4.06 12.85
N GLU A 301 -27.48 4.03 12.00
CA GLU A 301 -28.82 3.59 12.39
C GLU A 301 -28.91 2.08 12.66
N GLU A 302 -27.97 1.31 12.11
CA GLU A 302 -27.82 -0.10 12.37
C GLU A 302 -26.39 -0.38 12.84
N SER A 303 -26.27 -1.14 13.93
CA SER A 303 -25.02 -1.65 14.45
C SER A 303 -25.14 -3.17 14.61
N GLU A 304 -24.05 -3.92 14.47
CA GLU A 304 -24.06 -5.36 14.69
C GLU A 304 -23.20 -5.72 15.91
N MET A 305 -23.71 -6.59 16.77
CA MET A 305 -22.93 -7.23 17.80
C MET A 305 -22.82 -8.73 17.51
N THR A 306 -21.59 -9.24 17.49
CA THR A 306 -21.30 -10.66 17.29
C THR A 306 -20.38 -11.19 18.39
N ILE A 307 -20.73 -12.34 18.97
CA ILE A 307 -19.90 -13.10 19.93
C ILE A 307 -19.24 -14.26 19.19
N PHE A 308 -17.92 -14.38 19.30
CA PHE A 308 -17.11 -15.43 18.69
C PHE A 308 -16.49 -16.33 19.74
N ASN A 309 -16.34 -17.61 19.44
CA ASN A 309 -15.45 -18.49 20.19
C ASN A 309 -13.96 -18.17 19.85
N LEU A 310 -13.02 -18.82 20.55
CA LEU A 310 -11.58 -18.60 20.36
C LEU A 310 -11.04 -19.07 18.99
N LEU A 311 -11.82 -19.86 18.24
CA LEU A 311 -11.51 -20.27 16.88
C LEU A 311 -12.07 -19.29 15.83
N GLY A 312 -12.67 -18.18 16.26
CA GLY A 312 -13.25 -17.15 15.38
C GLY A 312 -14.61 -17.53 14.79
N GLN A 313 -15.28 -18.56 15.30
CA GLN A 313 -16.62 -18.93 14.83
C GLN A 313 -17.68 -18.09 15.54
N PRO A 314 -18.64 -17.47 14.81
CA PRO A 314 -19.72 -16.69 15.42
C PRO A 314 -20.70 -17.63 16.15
N MET A 315 -20.89 -17.37 17.44
CA MET A 315 -21.81 -18.10 18.32
C MET A 315 -23.17 -17.42 18.44
N TYR A 316 -23.17 -16.08 18.36
CA TYR A 316 -24.36 -15.24 18.44
C TYR A 316 -24.14 -13.95 17.66
N THR A 317 -25.12 -13.52 16.87
CA THR A 317 -25.10 -12.26 16.13
C THR A 317 -26.46 -11.58 16.27
N THR A 318 -26.46 -10.27 16.52
CA THR A 318 -27.68 -9.45 16.56
C THR A 318 -27.45 -8.08 15.94
N THR A 319 -28.48 -7.57 15.30
CA THR A 319 -28.56 -6.16 14.89
C THR A 319 -29.11 -5.32 16.04
N ILE A 320 -28.56 -4.11 16.19
CA ILE A 320 -28.91 -3.10 17.17
C ILE A 320 -29.37 -1.89 16.36
N TYR A 321 -30.60 -1.44 16.61
CA TYR A 321 -31.20 -0.33 15.88
C TYR A 321 -31.10 0.97 16.68
N GLY A 322 -30.77 2.05 15.98
CA GLY A 322 -30.73 3.43 16.47
C GLY A 322 -29.31 3.99 16.58
N LYS A 323 -29.19 5.26 16.19
CA LYS A 323 -27.95 6.04 16.31
C LYS A 323 -27.79 6.68 17.69
N GLY A 324 -26.55 6.91 18.12
CA GLY A 324 -26.23 7.56 19.38
C GLY A 324 -25.96 6.58 20.53
N TYR A 325 -26.10 7.04 21.78
CA TYR A 325 -25.75 6.23 22.94
C TYR A 325 -26.67 5.00 23.08
N GLN A 326 -26.06 3.83 23.13
CA GLN A 326 -26.71 2.53 23.29
C GLN A 326 -26.40 1.94 24.67
N GLN A 327 -27.41 1.35 25.29
CA GLN A 327 -27.28 0.57 26.51
C GLN A 327 -28.21 -0.65 26.42
N LEU A 328 -27.61 -1.83 26.28
CA LEU A 328 -28.30 -3.08 26.02
C LEU A 328 -28.01 -4.09 27.13
N ALA A 329 -28.97 -4.98 27.38
CA ALA A 329 -28.84 -6.12 28.29
C ALA A 329 -29.21 -7.39 27.53
N PHE A 330 -28.36 -8.41 27.63
CA PHE A 330 -28.55 -9.71 26.98
C PHE A 330 -28.55 -10.81 28.04
N ASP A 331 -29.66 -11.55 28.16
CA ASP A 331 -29.72 -12.73 29.02
C ASP A 331 -28.75 -13.80 28.49
N LYS A 332 -27.80 -14.25 29.33
CA LYS A 332 -26.83 -15.29 29.00
C LYS A 332 -27.48 -16.53 28.38
N ASN A 333 -28.67 -16.91 28.86
CA ASN A 333 -29.38 -18.10 28.37
C ASN A 333 -29.85 -17.97 26.92
N SER A 334 -29.98 -16.74 26.41
CA SER A 334 -30.36 -16.46 25.02
C SER A 334 -29.17 -16.43 24.05
N LEU A 335 -27.94 -16.34 24.55
CA LEU A 335 -26.73 -16.11 23.75
C LEU A 335 -26.09 -17.38 23.17
N ASN A 336 -26.65 -18.57 23.44
CA ASN A 336 -26.11 -19.86 22.99
C ASN A 336 -24.61 -20.07 23.32
N VAL A 337 -24.16 -19.53 24.46
CA VAL A 337 -22.77 -19.63 24.94
C VAL A 337 -22.69 -20.57 26.15
N LYS A 338 -21.59 -21.33 26.23
CA LYS A 338 -21.22 -22.14 27.41
C LYS A 338 -20.22 -21.39 28.27
N HIS A 339 -19.91 -21.93 29.44
CA HIS A 339 -18.90 -21.33 30.34
C HIS A 339 -17.55 -21.27 29.63
N GLY A 340 -16.88 -20.12 29.65
CA GLY A 340 -15.60 -19.94 28.96
C GLY A 340 -15.32 -18.51 28.48
N LEU A 341 -14.19 -18.37 27.79
CA LEU A 341 -13.70 -17.11 27.21
C LEU A 341 -14.14 -16.97 25.75
N TYR A 342 -14.66 -15.80 25.40
CA TYR A 342 -15.13 -15.43 24.07
C TYR A 342 -14.62 -14.04 23.67
N LEU A 343 -14.74 -13.73 22.39
CA LEU A 343 -14.55 -12.39 21.86
C LEU A 343 -15.91 -11.80 21.50
N LEU A 344 -16.18 -10.57 21.91
CA LEU A 344 -17.36 -9.81 21.51
C LEU A 344 -16.91 -8.69 20.59
N LYS A 345 -17.49 -8.63 19.40
CA LYS A 345 -17.29 -7.55 18.43
C LYS A 345 -18.56 -6.72 18.30
N ILE A 346 -18.42 -5.41 18.26
CA ILE A 346 -19.47 -4.46 17.89
C ILE A 346 -19.01 -3.78 16.61
N THR A 347 -19.90 -3.57 15.65
CA THR A 347 -19.66 -2.74 14.47
C THR A 347 -20.77 -1.70 14.34
N SER A 348 -20.43 -0.47 14.00
CA SER A 348 -21.37 0.63 13.83
C SER A 348 -20.83 1.61 12.79
N GLY A 349 -21.45 1.69 11.62
CA GLY A 349 -20.90 2.40 10.47
C GLY A 349 -19.51 1.86 10.08
N ASN A 350 -18.50 2.73 10.03
CA ASN A 350 -17.11 2.34 9.77
C ASN A 350 -16.30 2.04 11.06
N GLN A 351 -16.96 1.98 12.21
CA GLN A 351 -16.31 1.77 13.50
C GLN A 351 -16.53 0.36 14.05
N SER A 352 -15.62 -0.14 14.87
CA SER A 352 -15.78 -1.39 15.60
C SER A 352 -15.08 -1.41 16.94
N TYR A 353 -15.58 -2.21 17.84
CA TYR A 353 -14.92 -2.58 19.09
C TYR A 353 -14.77 -4.09 19.15
N THR A 354 -13.67 -4.59 19.72
CA THR A 354 -13.52 -6.01 20.05
C THR A 354 -13.00 -6.14 21.48
N GLY A 355 -13.76 -6.83 22.32
CA GLY A 355 -13.42 -7.07 23.73
C GLY A 355 -13.46 -8.55 24.09
N LYS A 356 -12.71 -8.92 25.13
CA LYS A 356 -12.80 -10.26 25.74
C LYS A 356 -13.98 -10.30 26.72
N VAL A 357 -14.77 -11.37 26.69
CA VAL A 357 -15.86 -11.61 27.64
C VAL A 357 -15.79 -13.04 28.17
N VAL A 358 -15.94 -13.20 29.48
CA VAL A 358 -15.97 -14.50 30.17
C VAL A 358 -17.40 -14.76 30.61
N PHE A 359 -17.96 -15.92 30.26
CA PHE A 359 -19.26 -16.38 30.76
C PHE A 359 -19.04 -17.44 31.83
N GLU A 360 -19.70 -17.28 32.98
CA GLU A 360 -19.63 -18.15 34.16
C GLU A 360 -20.97 -18.71 34.57
#